data_AF-A0A9E2Z2P8-F1
#
_entry.id   AF-A0A9E2Z2P8-F1
#
_cell.length_a   1.000
_cell.length_b   1.000
_cell.length_c   1.000
_cell.angle_alpha   90.00
_cell.angle_beta   90.00
_cell.angle_gamma   90.00
#
_symmetry.space_group_name_H-M   'P 1'
#
loop_
_entity.id
_entity.type
_entity.pdbx_description
1 polymer ?
#
loop_
_entity_poly.entity_id
_entity_poly.type
_entity_poly.pdbx_seq_one_letter_code
_entity_poly.pdbx_strand_id
1 'polypeptide(L)'
;MVAALPADRVGELRAEKAALLKAESDIEEGWKRLRSQQDLATELRAAGHDTAQAERLVQLLRQTLIEWERHRALIEERVAYLQRQS
;
A
#
# COMPACT_ATOMS: atom_id res chain seq x y z
N MET A 1 -16.99 -29.39 3.75
CA MET A 1 -16.90 -27.91 3.80
C MET A 1 -17.67 -27.44 5.02
N VAL A 2 -16.99 -26.84 6.00
CA VAL A 2 -17.68 -26.20 7.13
C VAL A 2 -18.10 -24.81 6.65
N ALA A 3 -19.41 -24.56 6.59
CA ALA A 3 -19.91 -23.23 6.27
C ALA A 3 -19.59 -22.29 7.44
N ALA A 4 -18.79 -21.25 7.18
CA ALA A 4 -18.53 -20.20 8.16
C ALA A 4 -19.86 -19.57 8.60
N LEU A 5 -20.05 -19.40 9.91
CA LEU A 5 -21.27 -18.86 10.49
C LEU A 5 -21.47 -17.40 10.03
N PRO A 6 -22.71 -16.92 9.84
CA PRO A 6 -22.98 -15.57 9.35
C PRO A 6 -22.32 -14.45 10.17
N ALA A 7 -22.22 -14.63 11.50
CA ALA A 7 -21.57 -13.67 12.40
C ALA A 7 -20.06 -13.58 12.20
N ASP A 8 -19.41 -14.70 11.85
CA ASP A 8 -17.98 -14.77 11.55
C ASP A 8 -17.68 -14.00 10.25
N ARG A 9 -18.54 -14.17 9.23
CA ARG A 9 -18.43 -13.46 7.95
C ARG A 9 -18.60 -11.95 8.08
N VAL A 10 -19.56 -11.47 8.87
CA VAL A 10 -19.75 -10.03 9.11
C VAL A 10 -18.53 -9.44 9.83
N GLY A 11 -17.94 -10.21 10.76
CA GLY A 11 -16.68 -9.86 11.42
C GLY A 11 -15.52 -9.75 10.42
N GLU A 12 -15.33 -10.77 9.58
CA GLU A 12 -14.33 -10.78 8.51
C GLU A 12 -14.50 -9.59 7.57
N LEU A 13 -15.71 -9.35 7.07
CA LEU A 13 -15.98 -8.22 6.15
C LEU A 13 -15.65 -6.87 6.79
N ARG A 14 -15.90 -6.71 8.10
CA ARG A 14 -15.54 -5.49 8.83
C ARG A 14 -14.04 -5.33 8.97
N ALA A 15 -13.33 -6.42 9.28
CA ALA A 15 -11.88 -6.42 9.40
C ALA A 15 -11.20 -6.09 8.05
N GLU A 16 -11.64 -6.71 6.97
CA GLU A 16 -11.10 -6.47 5.63
C GLU A 16 -11.35 -5.03 5.15
N LYS A 17 -12.53 -4.46 5.42
CA LYS A 17 -12.80 -3.04 5.13
C LYS A 17 -11.91 -2.09 5.92
N ALA A 18 -11.64 -2.40 7.19
CA ALA A 18 -10.73 -1.60 8.01
C ALA A 18 -9.28 -1.71 7.50
N ALA A 19 -8.85 -2.91 7.09
CA ALA A 19 -7.55 -3.14 6.49
C ALA A 19 -7.40 -2.38 5.16
N LEU A 20 -8.44 -2.34 4.32
CA LEU A 20 -8.46 -1.60 3.06
C LEU A 20 -8.26 -0.10 3.29
N LEU A 21 -9.03 0.51 4.19
CA LEU A 21 -8.90 1.94 4.52
C LEU A 21 -7.49 2.28 5.02
N LYS A 22 -6.92 1.40 5.87
CA LYS A 22 -5.54 1.57 6.33
C LYS A 22 -4.54 1.48 5.17
N ALA A 23 -4.68 0.47 4.32
CA ALA A 23 -3.79 0.29 3.16
C ALA A 23 -3.83 1.50 2.22
N GLU A 24 -5.02 2.05 1.95
CA GLU A 24 -5.18 3.26 1.14
C GLU A 24 -4.45 4.47 1.74
N SER A 25 -4.63 4.71 3.04
CA SER A 25 -3.94 5.80 3.76
C SER A 25 -2.42 5.62 3.76
N ASP A 26 -1.94 4.40 4.06
CA ASP A 26 -0.50 4.09 4.12
C ASP A 26 0.15 4.26 2.73
N ILE A 27 -0.53 3.85 1.67
CA ILE A 27 -0.07 4.01 0.28
C ILE A 27 -0.03 5.49 -0.11
N GLU A 28 -1.06 6.28 0.23
CA GLU A 28 -1.08 7.71 -0.07
C GLU A 28 0.08 8.44 0.62
N GLU A 29 0.30 8.18 1.91
CA GLU A 29 1.42 8.74 2.67
C GLU A 29 2.77 8.29 2.07
N GLY A 30 2.86 7.02 1.71
CA GLY A 30 4.04 6.45 1.05
C GLY A 30 4.40 7.16 -0.25
N TRP A 31 3.41 7.43 -1.11
CA TRP A 31 3.63 8.19 -2.35
C TRP A 31 4.03 9.65 -2.11
N LYS A 32 3.46 10.31 -1.08
CA LYS A 32 3.90 11.65 -0.67
C LYS A 32 5.38 11.63 -0.27
N ARG A 33 5.77 10.65 0.56
CA ARG A 33 7.14 10.47 1.01
C ARG A 33 8.09 10.19 -0.15
N LEU A 34 7.70 9.33 -1.10
CA LEU A 34 8.51 9.04 -2.28
C LEU A 34 8.79 10.31 -3.09
N ARG A 35 7.78 11.14 -3.34
CA ARG A 35 7.97 12.42 -4.05
C ARG A 35 8.97 13.33 -3.34
N SER A 36 8.83 13.50 -2.03
CA SER A 36 9.79 14.28 -1.24
C SER A 36 11.22 13.73 -1.32
N GLN A 37 11.41 12.40 -1.35
CA GLN A 37 12.73 11.80 -1.52
C GLN A 37 13.29 11.99 -2.93
N GLN A 38 12.43 12.03 -3.96
CA GLN A 38 12.84 12.34 -5.34
C GLN A 38 13.28 13.79 -5.49
N ASP A 39 12.57 14.72 -4.87
CA ASP A 39 12.90 16.13 -4.85
C ASP A 39 14.25 16.35 -4.17
N LEU A 40 14.45 15.77 -2.98
CA LEU A 40 15.72 15.84 -2.26
C LEU A 40 16.89 15.24 -3.06
N ALA A 41 16.69 14.09 -3.70
CA ALA A 41 17.73 13.48 -4.55
C ALA A 41 18.10 14.40 -5.74
N THR A 42 17.12 15.12 -6.30
CA THR A 42 17.34 16.08 -7.38
C THR A 42 18.14 17.29 -6.89
N GLU A 43 17.80 17.83 -5.72
CA GLU A 43 18.52 18.94 -5.09
C GLU A 43 19.98 18.56 -4.78
N LEU A 44 20.19 17.38 -4.19
CA LEU A 44 21.54 16.88 -3.89
C LEU A 44 22.39 16.74 -5.16
N ARG A 45 21.80 16.24 -6.24
CA ARG A 45 22.48 16.10 -7.52
C ARG A 45 22.84 17.46 -8.10
N ALA A 46 21.93 18.43 -8.04
CA ALA A 46 22.18 19.79 -8.52
C ALA A 46 23.29 20.50 -7.73
N ALA A 47 23.42 20.20 -6.43
CA ALA A 47 24.52 20.67 -5.58
C ALA A 47 25.85 19.92 -5.79
N GLY A 48 25.90 18.93 -6.70
CA GLY A 48 27.12 18.19 -7.04
C GLY A 48 27.48 17.08 -6.05
N HIS A 49 26.55 16.65 -5.19
CA HIS A 49 26.77 15.52 -4.28
C HIS A 49 26.67 14.17 -5.02
N ASP A 50 27.32 13.14 -4.47
CA ASP A 50 27.07 11.76 -4.88
C ASP A 50 25.67 11.32 -4.42
N THR A 51 24.78 11.10 -5.39
CA THR A 51 23.38 10.75 -5.15
C THR A 51 23.08 9.26 -5.35
N ALA A 52 24.09 8.41 -5.57
CA ALA A 52 23.87 7.00 -5.88
C ALA A 52 23.03 6.26 -4.81
N GLN A 53 23.23 6.57 -3.52
CA GLN A 53 22.44 6.00 -2.43
C GLN A 53 21.03 6.57 -2.36
N ALA A 54 20.87 7.88 -2.56
CA ALA A 54 19.56 8.53 -2.55
C ALA A 54 18.66 7.98 -3.67
N GLU A 55 19.23 7.78 -4.86
CA GLU A 55 18.52 7.19 -6.00
C GLU A 55 18.14 5.73 -5.75
N ARG A 56 19.04 4.93 -5.14
CA ARG A 56 18.70 3.56 -4.73
C ARG A 56 17.54 3.53 -3.74
N LEU A 57 17.54 4.44 -2.76
CA LEU A 57 16.44 4.54 -1.80
C LEU A 57 15.11 4.88 -2.49
N VAL A 58 15.11 5.85 -3.41
CA VAL A 58 13.93 6.22 -4.20
C VAL A 58 13.38 5.02 -4.97
N GLN A 59 14.24 4.23 -5.62
CA GLN A 59 13.82 3.04 -6.35
C GLN A 59 13.24 1.97 -5.41
N LEU A 60 13.89 1.72 -4.27
CA LEU A 60 13.41 0.76 -3.28
C LEU A 60 12.03 1.15 -2.72
N LEU A 61 11.83 2.42 -2.40
CA LEU A 61 10.54 2.94 -1.93
C LEU A 61 9.46 2.77 -3.00
N ARG A 62 9.76 3.08 -4.26
CA ARG A 62 8.85 2.86 -5.38
C ARG A 62 8.46 1.39 -5.54
N GLN A 63 9.43 0.48 -5.53
CA GLN A 63 9.17 -0.96 -5.61
C GLN A 63 8.27 -1.42 -4.47
N THR A 64 8.55 -0.97 -3.25
CA THR A 64 7.77 -1.30 -2.05
C THR A 64 6.32 -0.83 -2.16
N LEU A 65 6.09 0.39 -2.65
CA LEU A 65 4.74 0.93 -2.84
C LEU A 65 3.95 0.16 -3.90
N ILE A 66 4.61 -0.29 -4.98
CA ILE A 66 3.96 -1.15 -5.98
C ILE A 66 3.49 -2.46 -5.34
N GLU A 67 4.29 -3.08 -4.47
CA GLU A 67 3.86 -4.29 -3.76
C GLU A 67 2.71 -4.01 -2.77
N TRP A 68 2.68 -2.82 -2.14
CA TRP A 68 1.56 -2.42 -1.29
C TRP A 68 0.27 -2.24 -2.09
N GLU A 69 0.33 -1.63 -3.27
CA GLU A 69 -0.82 -1.49 -4.17
C GLU A 69 -1.36 -2.83 -4.64
N ARG A 70 -0.46 -3.79 -4.94
CA ARG A 70 -0.86 -5.17 -5.24
C ARG A 70 -1.54 -5.84 -4.05
N HIS A 71 -1.00 -5.66 -2.85
CA HIS A 71 -1.62 -6.20 -1.64
C HIS A 71 -2.99 -5.57 -1.37
N ARG A 72 -3.14 -4.25 -1.57
CA ARG A 72 -4.42 -3.55 -1.49
C ARG A 72 -5.47 -4.16 -2.42
N ALA A 73 -5.09 -4.50 -3.66
CA ALA A 73 -5.99 -5.15 -4.61
C ALA A 73 -6.48 -6.52 -4.12
N LEU A 74 -5.63 -7.31 -3.45
CA LEU A 74 -6.06 -8.58 -2.85
C LEU A 74 -7.09 -8.39 -1.73
N ILE A 75 -6.96 -7.31 -0.93
CA ILE A 75 -7.95 -6.95 0.09
C ILE A 75 -9.27 -6.55 -0.59
N GLU A 76 -9.24 -5.77 -1.67
CA GLU A 76 -10.43 -5.40 -2.44
C GLU A 76 -11.15 -6.64 -2.99
N GLU A 77 -10.41 -7.59 -3.57
CA GLU A 77 -10.94 -8.87 -4.05
C GLU A 77 -11.61 -9.67 -2.93
N ARG A 78 -10.99 -9.70 -1.73
CA ARG A 78 -11.53 -10.38 -0.55
C ARG A 78 -12.82 -9.71 -0.05
N VAL A 79 -12.86 -8.39 0.04
CA VAL A 79 -14.06 -7.63 0.39
C VAL A 79 -15.19 -7.94 -0.60
N ALA A 80 -14.91 -7.87 -1.90
CA ALA A 80 -15.90 -8.11 -2.94
C ALA A 80 -16.44 -9.55 -2.89
N TYR A 81 -15.58 -10.53 -2.61
CA TYR A 81 -15.98 -11.92 -2.40
C TYR A 81 -16.94 -12.06 -1.21
N LEU A 82 -16.60 -11.48 -0.06
CA LEU A 82 -17.43 -11.55 1.15
C LEU A 82 -18.79 -10.86 0.96
N GLN A 83 -18.82 -9.75 0.22
CA GLN A 83 -20.06 -9.03 -0.10
C GLN A 83 -20.99 -9.82 -1.03
N ARG A 84 -20.46 -10.52 -2.04
CA ARG A 84 -21.29 -11.33 -2.95
C ARG A 84 -21.91 -12.56 -2.27
N GLN A 85 -21.37 -12.97 -1.13
CA GLN A 85 -21.90 -14.07 -0.32
C GLN A 85 -22.85 -13.61 0.79
N SER A 86 -23.18 -12.32 0.84
CA SER A 86 -24.08 -11.71 1.83
C SER A 86 -25.51 -11.63 1.31
#